data_AF-A0A0M2V9G3-F1
#
_entry.id   AF-A0A0M2V9G3-F1
#
_cell.length_a   1.000
_cell.length_b   1.000
_cell.length_c   1.000
_cell.angle_alpha   90.00
_cell.angle_beta   90.00
_cell.angle_gamma   90.00
#
_symmetry.space_group_name_H-M   'P 1'
#
loop_
_entity.id
_entity.type
_entity.pdbx_description
1 polymer ?
#
loop_
_entity_poly.entity_id
_entity_poly.type
_entity_poly.pdbx_seq_one_letter_code
_entity_poly.pdbx_strand_id
1 'polypeptide(L)'
;GDVPDVAQEAFIKAYRALPNFRGESAFYTWLYRIAVNTAKNYLVAKGRKPPASDVDVEDAEFLDAGHGLRDIASPERMLLSDELKRTVMDTIAALPDDLKQAITLRELDGLGYEEIAITMDCPIGTVRSRIFRAREAIDKAIQPLLDDN
;
A
#
# COMPACT_ATOMS: atom_id res chain seq x y z
N GLY A 1 0.84 5.43 21.64
CA GLY A 1 -0.32 5.33 20.75
C GLY A 1 -0.40 6.57 19.91
N ASP A 2 0.57 6.79 19.02
CA ASP A 2 0.65 8.06 18.26
C ASP A 2 0.29 7.86 16.78
N VAL A 3 0.67 6.70 16.21
CA VAL A 3 0.43 6.36 14.80
C VAL A 3 -1.06 6.12 14.50
N PRO A 4 -1.82 5.36 15.31
CA PRO A 4 -3.25 5.15 15.06
C PRO A 4 -4.05 6.46 15.06
N ASP A 5 -3.74 7.37 15.98
CA ASP A 5 -4.44 8.65 16.12
C ASP A 5 -4.18 9.57 14.92
N VAL A 6 -2.92 9.64 14.46
CA VAL A 6 -2.54 10.42 13.26
C VAL A 6 -3.17 9.83 12.00
N ALA A 7 -3.21 8.50 11.87
CA ALA A 7 -3.87 7.84 10.76
C ALA A 7 -5.39 8.11 10.76
N GLN A 8 -6.04 8.02 11.92
CA GLN A 8 -7.45 8.33 12.07
C GLN A 8 -7.74 9.78 11.67
N GLU A 9 -6.93 10.74 12.15
CA GLU A 9 -7.08 12.15 11.81
C GLU A 9 -6.91 12.39 10.29
N ALA A 10 -5.96 11.71 9.65
CA ALA A 10 -5.75 11.79 8.21
C ALA A 10 -6.99 11.33 7.42
N PHE A 11 -7.59 10.20 7.80
CA PHE A 11 -8.81 9.71 7.15
C PHE A 11 -10.02 10.64 7.39
N ILE A 12 -10.16 11.22 8.58
CA ILE A 12 -11.22 12.21 8.87
C ILE A 12 -11.05 13.46 7.99
N LYS A 13 -9.82 13.96 7.83
CA LYS A 13 -9.52 15.10 6.95
C LYS A 13 -9.80 14.77 5.48
N ALA A 14 -9.39 13.59 5.03
CA ALA A 14 -9.68 13.12 3.68
C ALA A 14 -11.19 13.04 3.42
N TYR A 15 -11.95 12.43 4.33
CA TYR A 15 -13.41 12.36 4.19
C TYR A 15 -14.06 13.75 4.08
N ARG A 16 -13.63 14.72 4.89
CA ARG A 16 -14.13 16.11 4.82
C ARG A 16 -13.73 16.84 3.54
N ALA A 17 -12.56 16.53 2.99
CA ALA A 17 -12.03 17.16 1.78
C ALA A 17 -12.51 16.48 0.49
N LEU A 18 -13.08 15.28 0.58
CA LEU A 18 -13.51 14.47 -0.56
C LEU A 18 -14.45 15.18 -1.54
N PRO A 19 -15.42 16.01 -1.11
CA PRO A 19 -16.26 16.78 -2.03
C PRO A 19 -15.49 17.73 -2.95
N ASN A 20 -14.26 18.14 -2.55
CA ASN A 20 -13.40 19.03 -3.33
C ASN A 20 -12.36 18.28 -4.17
N PHE A 21 -12.37 16.94 -4.16
CA PHE A 21 -11.44 16.16 -4.97
C PHE A 21 -11.85 16.22 -6.45
N ARG A 22 -11.04 16.91 -7.26
CA ARG A 22 -11.32 17.19 -8.67
C ARG A 22 -10.89 16.09 -9.64
N GLY A 23 -10.26 15.02 -9.15
CA GLY A 23 -9.75 13.94 -10.00
C GLY A 23 -8.52 14.31 -10.85
N GLU A 24 -7.87 15.43 -10.58
CA GLU A 24 -6.66 15.90 -11.30
C GLU A 24 -5.41 15.06 -10.97
N SER A 25 -5.49 14.17 -9.99
CA SER A 25 -4.46 13.17 -9.63
C SER A 25 -5.14 11.88 -9.18
N ALA A 26 -4.39 10.77 -9.11
CA ALA A 26 -4.91 9.53 -8.56
C ALA A 26 -5.37 9.72 -7.10
N PHE A 27 -6.45 9.03 -6.71
CA PHE A 27 -7.01 9.12 -5.36
C PHE A 27 -5.98 8.80 -4.28
N TYR A 28 -5.14 7.78 -4.53
CA TYR A 28 -4.04 7.40 -3.64
C TYR A 28 -3.07 8.56 -3.40
N THR A 29 -2.61 9.23 -4.46
CA THR A 29 -1.69 10.38 -4.37
C THR A 29 -2.29 11.51 -3.55
N TRP A 30 -3.58 11.79 -3.75
CA TRP A 30 -4.28 12.81 -2.99
C TRP A 30 -4.41 12.46 -1.49
N LEU A 31 -4.79 11.22 -1.17
CA LEU A 31 -4.89 10.73 0.20
C LEU A 31 -3.53 10.71 0.91
N TYR A 32 -2.47 10.28 0.20
CA TYR A 32 -1.11 10.26 0.70
C TYR A 32 -0.64 11.65 1.14
N ARG A 33 -0.90 12.69 0.34
CA ARG A 33 -0.58 14.08 0.73
C ARG A 33 -1.28 14.51 2.02
N ILE A 34 -2.54 14.12 2.21
CA ILE A 34 -3.30 14.41 3.45
C ILE A 34 -2.66 13.70 4.64
N ALA A 35 -2.26 12.44 4.49
CA ALA A 35 -1.61 11.65 5.53
C ALA A 35 -0.24 12.25 5.93
N VAL A 36 0.61 12.57 4.95
CA VAL A 36 1.92 13.18 5.19
C VAL A 36 1.79 14.54 5.86
N ASN A 37 0.90 15.40 5.39
CA ASN A 37 0.68 16.72 6.01
C ASN A 37 0.15 16.59 7.44
N THR A 38 -0.70 15.59 7.71
CA THR A 38 -1.21 15.32 9.06
C THR A 38 -0.09 14.84 9.98
N ALA A 39 0.77 13.93 9.51
CA ALA A 39 1.94 13.47 10.26
C ALA A 39 2.97 14.59 10.51
N LYS A 40 3.26 15.43 9.52
CA LYS A 40 4.14 16.61 9.67
C LYS A 40 3.61 17.55 10.74
N ASN A 41 2.32 17.91 10.69
CA ASN A 41 1.69 18.79 11.68
C ASN A 41 1.74 18.19 13.10
N TYR A 42 1.52 16.88 13.20
CA TYR A 42 1.62 16.17 14.48
C TYR A 42 3.03 16.21 15.07
N LEU A 43 4.06 15.98 14.25
CA LEU A 43 5.46 16.05 14.68
C LEU A 43 5.86 17.45 15.14
N VAL A 44 5.46 18.49 14.38
CA VAL A 44 5.66 19.90 14.76
C VAL A 44 5.00 20.20 16.11
N ALA A 45 3.75 19.78 16.30
CA ALA A 45 3.01 19.98 17.55
C ALA A 45 3.67 19.27 18.76
N LYS A 46 4.35 18.15 18.53
CA LYS A 46 5.16 17.45 19.56
C LYS A 46 6.56 18.03 19.78
N GLY A 47 6.91 19.14 19.12
CA GLY A 47 8.24 19.73 19.21
C GLY A 47 9.35 18.89 18.57
N ARG A 48 8.98 17.88 17.76
CA ARG A 48 9.92 17.07 16.97
C ARG A 48 10.11 17.77 15.63
N LYS A 49 11.33 18.24 15.35
CA LYS A 49 11.65 18.91 14.08
C LYS A 49 11.46 17.92 12.93
N PRO A 50 10.52 18.13 11.99
CA PRO A 50 10.44 17.29 10.80
C PRO A 50 11.74 17.48 9.98
N PRO A 51 12.27 16.44 9.32
CA PRO A 51 13.36 16.63 8.37
C PRO A 51 12.94 17.66 7.32
N ALA A 52 13.84 18.60 7.02
CA ALA A 52 13.62 19.65 6.05
C ALA A 52 13.74 19.06 4.64
N SER A 53 12.66 18.45 4.17
CA SER A 53 12.43 18.17 2.77
C SER A 53 10.96 18.44 2.49
N ASP A 54 10.69 19.49 1.71
CA ASP A 54 9.47 19.52 0.91
C ASP A 54 9.57 18.30 0.00
N VAL A 55 8.72 17.31 0.28
CA VAL A 55 8.63 16.13 -0.55
C VAL A 55 7.88 16.60 -1.78
N ASP A 56 8.63 16.95 -2.82
CA ASP A 56 8.04 17.19 -4.12
C ASP A 56 7.35 15.90 -4.57
N VAL A 57 6.20 16.09 -5.22
CA VAL A 57 5.25 15.04 -5.57
C VAL A 57 5.88 13.94 -6.42
N GLU A 58 6.96 14.26 -7.14
CA GLU A 58 7.71 13.34 -7.98
C GLU A 58 8.58 12.36 -7.18
N ASP A 59 8.98 12.69 -5.95
CA ASP A 59 9.79 11.82 -5.08
C ASP A 59 8.95 10.79 -4.29
N ALA A 60 7.62 10.91 -4.30
CA ALA A 60 6.72 10.02 -3.56
C ALA A 60 6.61 8.62 -4.18
N GLU A 61 6.99 8.45 -5.46
CA GLU A 61 7.07 7.13 -6.10
C GLU A 61 8.35 6.37 -5.71
N PHE A 62 9.37 7.04 -5.15
CA PHE A 62 10.68 6.46 -4.86
C PHE A 62 11.11 6.51 -3.39
N LEU A 63 10.33 7.15 -2.51
CA LEU A 63 10.64 7.14 -1.08
C LEU A 63 10.42 5.75 -0.50
N ASP A 64 11.53 5.04 -0.29
CA ASP A 64 11.65 3.87 0.57
C ASP A 64 11.08 4.17 1.97
N ALA A 65 9.76 4.01 2.10
CA ALA A 65 9.02 4.17 3.33
C ALA A 65 9.49 3.18 4.43
N GLY A 66 10.36 2.23 4.10
CA GLY A 66 10.88 1.22 5.01
C GLY A 66 11.71 1.80 6.15
N HIS A 67 12.44 2.90 5.96
CA HIS A 67 13.40 3.36 6.96
C HIS A 67 12.77 4.07 8.17
N GLY A 68 11.71 4.87 7.98
CA GLY A 68 11.05 5.62 9.06
C GLY A 68 10.06 4.78 9.89
N LEU A 69 9.46 3.75 9.29
CA LEU A 69 8.54 2.82 9.97
C LEU A 69 9.29 1.87 10.92
N ARG A 70 10.55 1.53 10.61
CA ARG A 70 11.39 0.65 11.43
C ARG A 70 11.71 1.19 12.82
N ASP A 71 11.86 2.51 12.98
CA ASP A 71 12.20 3.13 14.28
C ASP A 71 11.01 3.22 15.27
N ILE A 72 9.78 2.92 14.83
CA ILE A 72 8.56 3.07 15.64
C ILE A 72 7.89 1.71 15.96
N ALA A 73 8.29 0.63 15.29
CA ALA A 73 7.74 -0.70 15.50
C ALA A 73 8.45 -1.46 16.64
N SER A 74 7.71 -2.22 17.44
CA SER A 74 8.34 -3.16 18.38
C SER A 74 9.06 -4.26 17.59
N PRO A 75 10.15 -4.86 18.12
CA PRO A 75 10.85 -5.96 17.47
C PRO A 75 9.92 -7.11 17.03
N GLU A 76 8.91 -7.43 17.84
CA GLU A 76 7.87 -8.41 17.53
C GLU A 76 7.04 -8.02 16.29
N ARG A 77 6.66 -6.75 16.15
CA ARG A 77 5.94 -6.25 14.97
C ARG A 77 6.79 -6.26 13.71
N MET A 78 8.10 -6.03 13.85
CA MET A 78 9.03 -6.12 12.72
C MET A 78 9.14 -7.57 12.23
N LEU A 79 9.29 -8.52 13.16
CA LEU A 79 9.32 -9.95 12.83
C LEU A 79 8.03 -10.42 12.16
N LEU A 80 6.87 -10.03 12.70
CA LEU A 80 5.57 -10.34 12.09
C LEU A 80 5.44 -9.73 10.69
N SER A 81 5.91 -8.51 10.48
CA SER A 81 5.93 -7.87 9.17
C SER A 81 6.82 -8.60 8.17
N ASP A 82 7.99 -9.05 8.59
CA ASP A 82 8.92 -9.81 7.74
C ASP A 82 8.35 -11.19 7.40
N GLU A 83 7.70 -11.84 8.36
CA GLU A 83 7.01 -13.12 8.16
C GLU A 83 5.80 -13.00 7.23
N LEU A 84 4.99 -11.96 7.39
CA LEU A 84 3.89 -11.65 6.49
C LEU A 84 4.41 -11.41 5.06
N LYS A 85 5.46 -10.60 4.91
CA LYS A 85 6.08 -10.32 3.61
C LYS A 85 6.62 -11.60 2.95
N ARG A 86 7.33 -12.44 3.72
CA ARG A 86 7.84 -13.73 3.23
C ARG A 86 6.69 -14.61 2.75
N THR A 87 5.63 -14.73 3.54
CA THR A 87 4.46 -15.56 3.21
C THR A 87 3.76 -15.10 1.93
N VAL A 88 3.59 -13.78 1.74
CA VAL A 88 3.05 -13.22 0.49
C VAL A 88 3.93 -13.57 -0.71
N MET A 89 5.25 -13.36 -0.60
CA MET A 89 6.18 -13.62 -1.71
C MET A 89 6.25 -15.10 -2.07
N ASP A 90 6.30 -15.99 -1.08
CA ASP A 90 6.30 -17.44 -1.28
C ASP A 90 4.99 -17.91 -1.93
N THR A 91 3.86 -17.33 -1.51
CA THR A 91 2.54 -17.63 -2.09
C THR A 91 2.49 -17.20 -3.55
N ILE A 92 2.94 -15.99 -3.89
CA ILE A 92 3.02 -15.52 -5.28
C ILE A 92 3.91 -16.43 -6.12
N ALA A 93 5.06 -16.85 -5.58
CA ALA A 93 5.99 -17.75 -6.27
C ALA A 93 5.38 -19.14 -6.57
N ALA A 94 4.50 -19.62 -5.68
CA ALA A 94 3.81 -20.90 -5.81
C ALA A 94 2.55 -20.86 -6.69
N LEU A 95 2.06 -19.68 -7.07
CA LEU A 95 0.89 -19.55 -7.95
C LEU A 95 1.15 -20.16 -9.34
N PRO A 96 0.11 -20.71 -10.00
CA PRO A 96 0.14 -20.97 -11.44
C PRO A 96 0.61 -19.74 -12.22
N ASP A 97 1.37 -19.97 -13.29
CA ASP A 97 2.06 -18.88 -14.00
C ASP A 97 1.13 -17.79 -14.51
N ASP A 98 -0.09 -18.15 -14.92
CA ASP A 98 -1.07 -17.20 -15.39
C ASP A 98 -1.66 -16.32 -14.27
N LEU A 99 -1.81 -16.86 -13.06
CA LEU A 99 -2.22 -16.08 -11.88
C LEU A 99 -1.06 -15.18 -11.41
N LYS A 100 0.16 -15.75 -11.34
CA LYS A 100 1.38 -15.07 -10.94
C LYS A 100 1.69 -13.88 -11.84
N GLN A 101 1.60 -14.07 -13.16
CA GLN A 101 1.84 -13.01 -14.13
C GLN A 101 0.77 -11.92 -14.01
N ALA A 102 -0.51 -12.28 -13.89
CA ALA A 102 -1.59 -11.29 -13.76
C ALA A 102 -1.47 -10.44 -12.49
N ILE A 103 -1.13 -11.04 -11.34
CA ILE A 103 -0.97 -10.30 -10.08
C ILE A 103 0.32 -9.47 -10.06
N THR A 104 1.39 -9.96 -10.67
CA THR A 104 2.67 -9.22 -10.80
C THR A 104 2.49 -7.96 -11.62
N LEU A 105 1.92 -8.09 -12.83
CA LEU A 105 1.65 -6.95 -13.70
C LEU A 105 0.74 -5.91 -13.02
N ARG A 106 -0.18 -6.38 -12.17
CA ARG A 106 -1.11 -5.49 -11.47
C ARG A 106 -0.48 -4.75 -10.29
N GLU A 107 0.17 -5.48 -9.38
CA GLU A 107 0.56 -4.95 -8.07
C GLU A 107 2.02 -4.48 -8.03
N LEU A 108 2.88 -5.03 -8.88
CA LEU A 108 4.30 -4.65 -8.95
C LEU A 108 4.56 -3.68 -10.11
N ASP A 109 3.99 -3.95 -11.29
CA ASP A 109 4.18 -3.10 -12.47
C ASP A 109 3.11 -2.00 -12.61
N GLY A 110 2.03 -2.07 -11.80
CA GLY A 110 1.01 -1.02 -11.71
C GLY A 110 0.03 -0.93 -12.89
N LEU A 111 -0.04 -1.95 -13.76
CA LEU A 111 -0.83 -1.90 -14.99
C LEU A 111 -2.36 -1.93 -14.76
N GLY A 112 -3.07 -1.26 -15.67
CA GLY A 112 -4.53 -1.36 -15.80
C GLY A 112 -4.98 -2.74 -16.29
N TYR A 113 -6.24 -3.11 -16.06
CA TYR A 113 -6.75 -4.44 -16.47
C TYR A 113 -6.77 -4.61 -18.00
N GLU A 114 -7.02 -3.53 -18.73
CA GLU A 114 -6.99 -3.46 -20.18
C GLU A 114 -5.57 -3.69 -20.72
N GLU A 115 -4.55 -3.09 -20.11
CA GLU A 115 -3.14 -3.26 -20.49
C GLU A 115 -2.66 -4.68 -20.21
N ILE A 116 -3.07 -5.25 -19.08
CA ILE A 116 -2.77 -6.65 -18.73
C ILE A 116 -3.45 -7.59 -19.73
N ALA A 117 -4.70 -7.32 -20.12
CA ALA A 117 -5.42 -8.13 -21.10
C ALA A 117 -4.70 -8.18 -22.45
N ILE A 118 -4.17 -7.04 -22.90
CA ILE A 118 -3.33 -6.94 -24.11
C ILE A 118 -2.01 -7.70 -23.91
N THR A 119 -1.33 -7.47 -22.79
CA THR A 119 -0.01 -8.07 -22.49
C THR A 119 -0.06 -9.60 -22.41
N MET A 120 -1.15 -10.13 -21.84
CA MET A 120 -1.35 -11.56 -21.64
C MET A 120 -2.14 -12.23 -22.77
N ASP A 121 -2.50 -11.49 -23.82
CA ASP A 121 -3.34 -11.93 -24.94
C ASP A 121 -4.59 -12.70 -24.47
N CYS A 122 -5.37 -12.08 -23.57
CA CYS A 122 -6.57 -12.70 -23.02
C CYS A 122 -7.71 -11.69 -22.77
N PRO A 123 -8.97 -12.16 -22.65
CA PRO A 123 -10.09 -11.26 -22.36
C PRO A 123 -9.94 -10.58 -20.98
N ILE A 124 -10.40 -9.33 -20.87
CA ILE A 124 -10.38 -8.57 -19.60
C ILE A 124 -11.09 -9.30 -18.45
N GLY A 125 -12.14 -10.08 -18.75
CA GLY A 125 -12.82 -10.93 -17.76
C GLY A 125 -11.92 -12.03 -17.17
N THR A 126 -10.99 -12.56 -17.98
CA THR A 126 -9.98 -13.53 -17.55
C THR A 126 -8.94 -12.85 -16.66
N VAL A 127 -8.50 -11.63 -16.98
CA VAL A 127 -7.60 -10.86 -16.11
C VAL A 127 -8.22 -10.67 -14.73
N ARG A 128 -9.50 -10.22 -14.67
CA ARG A 128 -10.21 -10.03 -13.41
C ARG A 128 -10.28 -11.31 -12.58
N SER A 129 -10.64 -12.43 -13.21
CA SER A 129 -10.76 -13.71 -12.50
C SER A 129 -9.41 -14.25 -12.03
N ARG A 130 -8.33 -14.04 -12.80
CA ARG A 130 -6.97 -14.42 -12.41
C ARG A 130 -6.48 -13.61 -11.20
N ILE A 131 -6.62 -12.29 -11.25
CA ILE A 131 -6.23 -11.40 -10.13
C ILE A 131 -7.04 -11.75 -8.87
N PHE A 132 -8.35 -11.98 -9.01
CA PHE A 132 -9.20 -12.38 -7.89
C PHE A 132 -8.71 -13.67 -7.23
N ARG A 133 -8.45 -14.73 -8.02
CA ARG A 133 -7.97 -16.02 -7.50
C ARG A 133 -6.57 -15.92 -6.89
N ALA A 134 -5.69 -15.10 -7.46
CA ALA A 134 -4.37 -14.82 -6.90
C ALA A 134 -4.50 -14.18 -5.50
N ARG A 135 -5.39 -13.19 -5.36
CA ARG A 135 -5.67 -12.55 -4.06
C ARG A 135 -6.29 -13.51 -3.06
N GLU A 136 -7.25 -14.34 -3.45
CA GLU A 136 -7.82 -15.36 -2.55
C GLU A 136 -6.74 -16.33 -2.02
N ALA A 137 -5.79 -16.73 -2.86
CA ALA A 137 -4.70 -17.60 -2.44
C ALA A 137 -3.77 -16.90 -1.43
N ILE A 138 -3.46 -15.62 -1.66
CA ILE A 138 -2.65 -14.80 -0.74
C ILE A 138 -3.40 -14.60 0.58
N ASP A 139 -4.67 -14.19 0.53
CA ASP A 139 -5.52 -13.95 1.70
C ASP A 139 -5.57 -15.20 2.59
N LYS A 140 -5.81 -16.38 1.99
CA LYS A 140 -5.83 -17.66 2.71
C LYS A 140 -4.48 -17.98 3.36
N ALA A 141 -3.36 -17.62 2.73
CA ALA A 141 -2.03 -17.89 3.25
C ALA A 141 -1.66 -16.96 4.42
N ILE A 142 -2.09 -15.69 4.38
CA ILE A 142 -1.77 -14.71 5.41
C ILE A 142 -2.71 -14.75 6.61
N GLN A 143 -3.94 -15.26 6.44
CA GLN A 143 -4.97 -15.25 7.48
C GLN A 143 -4.52 -15.82 8.83
N PRO A 144 -3.80 -16.97 8.91
CA PRO A 144 -3.29 -17.48 10.18
C PRO A 144 -2.33 -16.53 10.90
N LEU A 145 -1.56 -15.72 10.16
CA LEU A 145 -0.61 -14.75 10.72
C LEU A 145 -1.30 -13.49 11.25
N LEU A 146 -2.55 -13.25 10.84
CA LEU A 146 -3.36 -12.11 11.27
C LEU A 146 -4.23 -12.47 12.49
N ASP A 147 -4.66 -13.74 12.58
CA ASP A 147 -5.52 -14.24 13.65
C ASP A 147 -4.76 -14.56 14.97
N ASP A 148 -3.42 -14.62 14.94
CA ASP A 148 -2.55 -14.82 16.11
C ASP A 148 -2.35 -13.55 16.99
N ASN A 149 -3.28 -12.57 16.92
CA ASN A 149 -3.33 -11.37 17.79
C ASN A 149 -4.65 -11.22 18.55
#